data_AF-A0A200QHT8-F1
#
_entry.id   AF-A0A200QHT8-F1
#
_cell.length_a   1.000
_cell.length_b   1.000
_cell.length_c   1.000
_cell.angle_alpha   90.00
_cell.angle_beta   90.00
_cell.angle_gamma   90.00
#
_symmetry.space_group_name_H-M   'P 1'
#
loop_
_entity.id
_entity.type
_entity.pdbx_description
1 polymer ?
#
loop_
_entity_poly.entity_id
_entity_poly.type
_entity_poly.pdbx_seq_one_letter_code
_entity_poly.pdbx_strand_id
1 'polypeptide(L)' 'METAARRNGGGLFEGIYRVLMRRNSVYVTFVIAGAFLGERAVDYGVHKLWEYNNVGV' A
#
# COMPACT_ATOMS: atom_id res chain seq x y z
N MET A 1 -33.38 -9.63 22.70
CA MET A 1 -32.17 -9.84 21.87
C MET A 1 -32.51 -9.32 20.47
N GLU A 2 -31.54 -8.84 19.67
CA GLU A 2 -31.72 -8.35 18.26
C GLU A 2 -31.66 -6.82 17.96
N THR A 3 -31.02 -5.98 18.79
CA THR A 3 -30.74 -4.57 18.38
C THR A 3 -29.29 -4.11 18.57
N ALA A 4 -28.35 -5.03 18.80
CA ALA A 4 -26.92 -4.70 18.96
C ALA A 4 -26.00 -5.29 17.86
N ALA A 5 -26.53 -5.93 16.82
CA ALA A 5 -25.74 -6.77 15.90
C ALA A 5 -25.38 -6.15 14.53
N ARG A 6 -25.55 -4.85 14.30
CA ARG A 6 -25.25 -4.22 12.99
C ARG A 6 -24.45 -2.91 13.05
N ARG A 7 -23.45 -2.83 13.93
CA ARG A 7 -22.56 -1.64 14.02
C ARG A 7 -21.08 -1.90 13.70
N ASN A 8 -20.77 -3.00 13.01
CA ASN A 8 -19.39 -3.29 12.61
C ASN A 8 -19.33 -3.66 11.11
N GLY A 9 -19.81 -2.76 10.26
CA GLY A 9 -19.67 -2.90 8.81
C GLY A 9 -18.27 -2.47 8.38
N GLY A 10 -17.35 -3.43 8.31
CA GLY A 10 -16.08 -3.35 7.57
C GLY A 10 -15.10 -2.28 8.02
N GLY A 11 -14.01 -2.68 8.67
CA GLY A 11 -12.92 -1.77 9.03
C GLY A 11 -12.29 -1.06 7.82
N LEU A 12 -11.42 -0.07 8.07
CA LEU A 12 -10.71 0.69 7.04
C LEU A 12 -10.10 -0.20 5.94
N PHE A 13 -9.50 -1.32 6.33
CA PHE A 13 -8.93 -2.30 5.41
C PHE A 13 -9.98 -2.98 4.52
N GLU A 14 -11.19 -3.25 5.02
CA GLU A 14 -12.28 -3.79 4.21
C GLU A 14 -12.78 -2.74 3.19
N GLY A 15 -12.80 -1.47 3.59
CA GLY A 15 -13.08 -0.35 2.68
C GLY A 15 -12.04 -0.24 1.55
N ILE A 16 -10.75 -0.27 1.89
CA ILE A 16 -9.65 -0.23 0.93
C ILE A 16 -9.68 -1.46 0.00
N TYR A 17 -9.90 -2.64 0.57
CA TYR A 17 -10.04 -3.88 -0.18
C TYR A 17 -11.18 -3.79 -1.20
N ARG A 18 -12.36 -3.33 -0.78
CA ARG A 18 -13.52 -3.19 -1.67
C ARG A 18 -13.30 -2.16 -2.79
N VAL A 19 -12.46 -1.15 -2.57
CA VAL A 19 -12.13 -0.14 -3.58
C VAL A 19 -11.09 -0.67 -4.57
N LEU A 20 -9.99 -1.23 -4.08
CA LEU A 20 -8.85 -1.60 -4.92
C LEU A 20 -8.97 -3.00 -5.53
N MET A 21 -9.53 -3.96 -4.81
CA MET A 21 -9.52 -5.38 -5.18
C MET A 21 -10.80 -5.84 -5.90
N ARG A 22 -11.83 -4.99 -5.99
CA ARG A 22 -13.15 -5.43 -6.51
C ARG A 22 -13.22 -5.58 -8.03
N ARG A 23 -12.37 -4.88 -8.79
CA ARG A 23 -12.35 -4.95 -10.26
C ARG A 23 -10.92 -5.21 -10.74
N ASN A 24 -10.75 -6.21 -11.60
CA ASN A 24 -9.44 -6.58 -12.14
C ASN A 24 -8.70 -5.40 -12.76
N SER A 25 -9.39 -4.54 -13.52
CA SER A 25 -8.77 -3.35 -14.11
C SER A 25 -8.20 -2.39 -13.06
N VAL A 26 -8.95 -2.13 -11.98
CA VAL A 26 -8.54 -1.25 -10.87
C VAL A 26 -7.39 -1.89 -10.10
N TYR A 27 -7.51 -3.18 -9.78
CA TYR A 27 -6.48 -3.94 -9.09
C TYR A 27 -5.15 -3.93 -9.85
N VAL A 28 -5.18 -4.29 -11.14
CA VAL A 28 -3.97 -4.34 -11.98
C VAL A 28 -3.34 -2.96 -12.12
N THR A 29 -4.15 -1.92 -12.30
CA THR A 29 -3.64 -0.53 -12.37
C THR A 29 -2.98 -0.13 -11.05
N PHE A 30 -3.61 -0.46 -9.92
CA PHE A 30 -3.05 -0.17 -8.60
C PHE A 30 -1.74 -0.92 -8.37
N VAL A 31 -1.64 -2.19 -8.79
CA VAL A 31 -0.40 -2.97 -8.70
C VAL A 31 0.71 -2.34 -9.54
N ILE A 32 0.43 -1.97 -10.80
CA ILE A 32 1.42 -1.35 -11.69
C ILE A 32 1.87 0.01 -11.13
N ALA A 33 0.92 0.86 -10.72
CA ALA A 33 1.24 2.18 -10.16
C ALA A 33 2.03 2.05 -8.85
N GLY A 34 1.63 1.11 -7.98
CA GLY A 34 2.32 0.81 -6.73
C GLY A 34 3.74 0.30 -6.96
N ALA A 35 3.95 -0.56 -7.96
CA ALA A 35 5.28 -1.05 -8.33
C ALA A 35 6.18 0.09 -8.82
N PHE A 36 5.67 0.95 -9.71
CA PHE A 36 6.44 2.10 -10.24
C PHE A 36 6.86 3.08 -9.14
N LEU A 37 5.95 3.39 -8.21
CA LEU A 37 6.26 4.26 -7.08
C LEU A 37 7.18 3.58 -6.06
N GLY A 38 6.95 2.28 -5.81
CA GLY A 38 7.73 1.48 -4.86
C GLY A 38 9.19 1.32 -5.28
N GLU A 39 9.44 1.06 -6.57
CA GLU A 39 10.79 0.97 -7.12
C GLU A 39 11.61 2.23 -6.80
N ARG A 40 11.06 3.41 -7.10
CA ARG A 40 11.73 4.70 -6.85
C ARG A 40 11.95 4.97 -5.38
N ALA A 41 10.98 4.64 -4.53
CA ALA A 41 11.10 4.84 -3.09
C ALA A 41 12.20 3.95 -2.48
N VAL A 42 12.25 2.68 -2.90
CA VAL A 42 13.25 1.72 -2.44
C VAL A 42 14.64 2.11 -2.93
N ASP A 43 14.78 2.41 -4.23
CA ASP A 43 16.07 2.81 -4.82
C ASP A 43 16.65 4.05 -4.13
N TYR A 44 15.84 5.10 -3.98
CA TYR A 44 16.25 6.31 -3.27
C TYR A 44 16.64 6.03 -1.82
N GLY A 45 15.85 5.21 -1.12
CA GLY A 45 16.11 4.84 0.27
C GLY A 45 17.42 4.07 0.42
N VAL A 46 17.65 3.08 -0.42
CA VAL A 46 18.88 2.28 -0.41
C VAL A 46 20.09 3.14 -0.75
N HIS A 47 20.00 3.97 -1.79
CA HIS A 47 21.10 4.85 -2.18
C HIS A 47 21.47 5.82 -1.05
N LYS A 48 20.46 6.43 -0.40
CA LYS A 48 20.69 7.32 0.74
C LYS A 48 21.30 6.61 1.95
N LEU A 49 20.84 5.40 2.26
CA LEU A 49 21.41 4.59 3.34
C LEU A 49 22.86 4.22 3.03
N TRP A 50 23.16 3.90 1.77
CA TRP A 50 24.51 3.58 1.33
C TRP A 50 25.44 4.78 1.40
N GLU A 51 25.04 5.94 0.86
CA GLU A 51 25.78 7.19 0.96
C GLU A 51 26.09 7.52 2.43
N TYR A 52 25.08 7.42 3.31
CA TYR A 52 25.24 7.69 4.73
C TYR A 52 26.23 6.73 5.40
N ASN A 53 26.18 5.44 5.06
CA ASN A 53 27.03 4.43 5.68
C ASN A 53 28.48 4.42 5.16
N ASN A 54 28.72 4.95 3.96
CA ASN A 54 30.05 4.97 3.33
C ASN A 54 30.64 6.39 3.24
N VAL A 55 30.17 7.34 4.06
CA VAL A 55 30.80 8.66 4.17
C VAL A 55 32.26 8.51 4.61
N GLY A 56 33.18 8.96 3.77
CA GLY A 56 34.61 9.03 4.08
C GLY A 56 35.45 7.80 3.67
N VAL A 57 34.86 6.85 2.94
CA VAL A 57 35.58 5.86 2.12
C VAL A 57 35.74 6.38 0.70
#